data_AF-A0A970QIA1-F1
#
_entry.id   AF-A0A970QIA1-F1
#
_cell.length_a   1.000
_cell.length_b   1.000
_cell.length_c   1.000
_cell.angle_alpha   90.00
_cell.angle_beta   90.00
_cell.angle_gamma   90.00
#
_symmetry.space_group_name_H-M   'P 1'
#
loop_
_entity.id
_entity.type
_entity.pdbx_description
1 polymer ?
#
loop_
_entity_poly.entity_id
_entity_poly.type
_entity_poly.pdbx_seq_one_letter_code
_entity_poly.pdbx_strand_id
1 'polypeptide(L)'
;MINYAHRGASEQAPENTMAAFRLGLELGANGIETDIQQSADKVLVLFHDRTLKRIAGLEQQVGDLTYAELQKLDFGCHMGPRYANETIVTLDAFLASFAGLQVHLALEIKQKQIEQAVLEAIARHGCRSQVIVTSFVWESLVEVRRLDPDLSLGFLTEQIDSAVLARLAAIDIRQICPRAATLTPELVMDARQQGYSVRAWGVTDPDLMVRALDCGVDGMTVNFPDKLAACLLVRAVNRADDRPKTPDLLAFRARIKPVPGLDGAYVDIPFDVQAVFGRGRVLVHATFDGVPYDGQVVRMSTPGHIIGLRKDIRARIGKQPGDWVGVTLTERDR
;
A
#
# COMPACT_ATOMS: atom_id res chain seq x y z
N MET A 1 -11.11 -5.27 -2.68
CA MET A 1 -10.31 -5.13 -1.45
C MET A 1 -9.27 -4.04 -1.67
N ILE A 2 -8.94 -3.28 -0.63
CA ILE A 2 -7.93 -2.23 -0.69
C ILE A 2 -6.62 -2.71 -0.05
N ASN A 3 -5.55 -2.68 -0.84
CA ASN A 3 -4.16 -2.91 -0.44
C ASN A 3 -3.54 -1.55 -0.11
N TYR A 4 -3.54 -1.18 1.17
CA TYR A 4 -2.91 0.06 1.63
C TYR A 4 -1.42 -0.16 1.87
N ALA A 5 -0.58 0.55 1.14
CA ALA A 5 0.85 0.65 1.44
C ALA A 5 1.03 1.45 2.75
N HIS A 6 1.36 0.76 3.84
CA HIS A 6 1.47 1.31 5.19
C HIS A 6 2.69 2.21 5.31
N ARG A 7 2.44 3.53 5.40
CA ARG A 7 3.48 4.58 5.30
C ARG A 7 4.25 4.51 3.98
N GLY A 8 3.59 4.04 2.92
CA GLY A 8 4.23 3.62 1.67
C GLY A 8 4.72 2.16 1.71
N ALA A 9 5.61 1.78 0.78
CA ALA A 9 6.25 0.47 0.76
C ALA A 9 7.36 0.38 1.82
N SER A 10 7.00 0.46 3.09
CA SER A 10 7.91 0.67 4.22
C SER A 10 8.84 -0.52 4.54
N GLU A 11 8.60 -1.70 3.96
CA GLU A 11 9.60 -2.79 3.97
C GLU A 11 10.79 -2.49 3.04
N GLN A 12 10.55 -1.76 1.93
CA GLN A 12 11.55 -1.55 0.87
C GLN A 12 12.08 -0.11 0.76
N ALA A 13 11.40 0.86 1.36
CA ALA A 13 11.71 2.28 1.30
C ALA A 13 11.45 2.97 2.65
N PRO A 14 12.09 4.12 2.93
CA PRO A 14 11.91 4.81 4.20
C PRO A 14 10.47 5.28 4.37
N GLU A 15 9.86 4.89 5.49
CA GLU A 15 8.45 5.16 5.78
C GLU A 15 8.10 6.66 5.74
N ASN A 16 6.87 6.97 5.32
CA ASN A 16 6.34 8.33 5.24
C ASN A 16 7.15 9.30 4.34
N THR A 17 7.92 8.75 3.39
CA THR A 17 8.63 9.53 2.36
C THR A 17 7.96 9.43 1.00
N MET A 18 8.25 10.39 0.13
CA MET A 18 7.71 10.40 -1.22
C MET A 18 8.20 9.19 -2.04
N ALA A 19 9.44 8.74 -1.80
CA ALA A 19 9.95 7.50 -2.39
C ALA A 19 9.12 6.27 -1.98
N ALA A 20 8.79 6.13 -0.70
CA ALA A 20 8.00 4.98 -0.24
C ALA A 20 6.57 4.99 -0.78
N PHE A 21 5.91 6.15 -0.86
CA PHE A 21 4.56 6.25 -1.41
C PHE A 21 4.51 5.88 -2.89
N ARG A 22 5.43 6.43 -3.70
CA ARG A 22 5.53 6.09 -5.13
C ARG A 22 5.82 4.60 -5.30
N LEU A 23 6.78 4.07 -4.54
CA LEU A 23 7.10 2.65 -4.59
C LEU A 23 5.90 1.77 -4.21
N GLY A 24 5.09 2.17 -3.23
CA GLY A 24 3.87 1.43 -2.86
C GLY A 24 2.92 1.21 -4.04
N LEU A 25 2.65 2.28 -4.82
CA LEU A 25 1.83 2.17 -6.03
C LEU A 25 2.52 1.35 -7.13
N GLU A 26 3.84 1.50 -7.28
CA GLU A 26 4.62 0.68 -8.22
C GLU A 26 4.58 -0.82 -7.89
N LEU A 27 4.44 -1.16 -6.62
CA LEU A 27 4.30 -2.53 -6.10
C LEU A 27 2.86 -3.06 -6.13
N GLY A 28 1.91 -2.29 -6.69
CA GLY A 28 0.53 -2.75 -6.86
C GLY A 28 -0.39 -2.45 -5.68
N ALA A 29 -0.01 -1.54 -4.78
CA ALA A 29 -0.97 -0.94 -3.86
C ALA A 29 -2.00 -0.10 -4.63
N ASN A 30 -3.26 -0.16 -4.20
CA ASN A 30 -4.34 0.71 -4.66
C ASN A 30 -4.83 1.66 -3.55
N GLY A 31 -4.15 1.65 -2.40
CA GLY A 31 -4.27 2.66 -1.37
C GLY A 31 -2.92 3.01 -0.75
N ILE A 32 -2.82 4.20 -0.18
CA ILE A 32 -1.68 4.65 0.62
C ILE A 32 -2.20 5.01 1.99
N GLU A 33 -1.50 4.59 3.02
CA GLU A 33 -1.74 5.02 4.39
C GLU A 33 -0.54 5.85 4.88
N THR A 34 -0.80 6.87 5.71
CA THR A 34 0.23 7.75 6.27
C THR A 34 -0.23 8.41 7.57
N ASP A 35 0.74 8.89 8.36
CA ASP A 35 0.55 9.49 9.67
C ASP A 35 0.75 11.01 9.64
N ILE A 36 -0.20 11.78 10.17
CA ILE A 36 -0.16 13.25 10.20
C ILE A 36 0.16 13.75 11.61
N GLN A 37 1.19 14.59 11.67
CA GLN A 37 1.57 15.41 12.84
C GLN A 37 1.75 16.88 12.41
N GLN A 38 2.02 17.76 13.38
CA GLN A 38 2.20 19.19 13.14
C GLN A 38 3.51 19.69 13.75
N SER A 39 4.26 20.46 12.96
CA SER A 39 5.48 21.19 13.37
C SER A 39 5.19 22.39 14.28
N ALA A 40 6.24 22.96 14.88
CA ALA A 40 6.14 24.13 15.77
C ALA A 40 5.48 25.34 15.09
N ASP A 41 5.78 25.57 13.81
CA ASP A 41 5.23 26.63 12.95
C ASP A 41 3.97 26.20 12.17
N LYS A 42 3.26 25.18 12.69
CA LYS A 42 1.93 24.74 12.27
C LYS A 42 1.82 24.09 10.89
N VAL A 43 2.93 23.76 10.25
CA VAL A 43 2.94 22.96 9.01
C VAL A 43 2.62 21.50 9.33
N LEU A 44 1.65 20.93 8.61
CA LEU A 44 1.29 19.52 8.68
C LEU A 44 2.32 18.66 7.94
N VAL A 45 2.87 17.68 8.65
CA VAL A 45 3.94 16.81 8.15
C VAL A 45 3.60 15.34 8.37
N LEU A 46 4.22 14.47 7.57
CA LEU A 46 3.98 13.04 7.58
C LEU A 46 5.05 12.33 8.43
N PHE A 47 4.66 11.83 9.60
CA PHE A 47 5.57 11.16 10.52
C PHE A 47 4.83 10.31 11.55
N HIS A 48 5.31 9.10 11.81
CA HIS A 48 4.62 8.13 12.68
C HIS A 48 4.95 8.31 14.16
N ASP A 49 6.23 8.32 14.50
CA ASP A 49 6.68 8.18 15.89
C ASP A 49 6.41 9.45 16.68
N ARG A 50 6.35 9.31 18.02
CA ARG A 50 6.25 10.47 18.91
C ARG A 50 7.52 11.32 18.87
N THR A 51 8.70 10.70 18.80
CA THR A 51 10.00 11.38 18.76
C THR A 51 10.74 11.04 17.47
N LEU A 52 11.69 11.90 17.10
CA LEU A 52 12.52 11.73 15.91
C LEU A 52 13.65 10.70 16.11
N LYS A 53 13.70 10.01 17.25
CA LYS A 53 14.86 9.22 17.70
C LYS A 53 15.18 8.06 16.78
N ARG A 54 14.17 7.31 16.35
CA ARG A 54 14.37 6.10 15.53
C ARG A 54 14.91 6.43 14.14
N ILE A 55 14.48 7.55 13.57
CA ILE A 55 14.76 7.90 12.17
C ILE A 55 15.93 8.86 12.06
N ALA A 56 15.95 9.92 12.89
CA ALA A 56 16.93 11.00 12.83
C ALA A 56 17.85 11.08 14.06
N GLY A 57 17.72 10.17 15.04
CA GLY A 57 18.58 10.14 16.23
C GLY A 57 18.34 11.26 17.25
N LEU A 58 17.24 12.00 17.13
CA LEU A 58 16.91 13.15 17.97
C LEU A 58 15.78 12.83 18.95
N GLU A 59 15.91 13.26 20.21
CA GLU A 59 14.87 13.05 21.23
C GLU A 59 13.67 14.01 21.07
N GLN A 60 13.83 15.09 20.28
CA GLN A 60 12.75 16.04 19.99
C GLN A 60 11.55 15.38 19.30
N GLN A 61 10.37 15.94 19.54
CA GLN A 61 9.14 15.63 18.83
C GLN A 61 8.99 16.54 17.61
N VAL A 62 8.09 16.17 16.68
CA VAL A 62 7.80 16.99 15.50
C VAL A 62 7.38 18.41 15.89
N GLY A 63 6.53 18.54 16.91
CA GLY A 63 6.02 19.83 17.39
C GLY A 63 7.04 20.73 18.08
N ASP A 64 8.25 20.22 18.35
CA ASP A 64 9.34 21.01 18.98
C ASP A 64 10.17 21.77 17.95
N LEU A 65 10.03 21.46 16.66
CA LEU A 65 10.85 22.00 15.58
C LEU A 65 9.99 22.66 14.50
N THR A 66 10.50 23.73 13.90
CA THR A 66 9.89 24.32 12.70
C THR A 66 10.05 23.41 11.49
N TYR A 67 9.20 23.57 10.49
CA TYR A 67 9.33 22.82 9.24
C TYR A 67 10.70 23.00 8.59
N ALA A 68 11.24 24.22 8.59
CA ALA A 68 12.56 24.51 8.04
C ALA A 68 13.71 23.81 8.80
N GLU A 69 13.55 23.53 10.09
CA GLU A 69 14.50 22.72 10.87
C GLU A 69 14.34 21.23 10.57
N LEU A 70 13.10 20.74 10.48
CA LEU A 70 12.80 19.35 10.13
C LEU A 70 13.34 19.00 8.73
N GLN A 71 13.27 19.92 7.77
CA GLN A 71 13.80 19.73 6.41
C GLN A 71 15.32 19.52 6.34
N LYS A 72 16.07 19.90 7.39
CA LYS A 72 17.53 19.69 7.44
C LYS A 72 17.90 18.28 7.88
N LEU A 73 16.95 17.49 8.37
CA LEU A 73 17.17 16.13 8.83
C LEU A 73 17.00 15.14 7.68
N ASP A 74 17.74 14.04 7.75
CA ASP A 74 17.64 12.93 6.81
C ASP A 74 16.64 11.90 7.35
N PHE A 75 15.63 11.57 6.55
CA PHE A 75 14.58 10.60 6.85
C PHE A 75 14.71 9.31 6.03
N GLY A 76 15.79 9.12 5.26
CA GLY A 76 15.94 7.99 4.34
C GLY A 76 17.20 7.15 4.50
N CYS A 77 18.29 7.70 5.00
CA CYS A 77 19.60 7.05 5.05
C CYS A 77 19.62 5.74 5.85
N HIS A 78 18.73 5.60 6.83
CA HIS A 78 18.54 4.39 7.61
C HIS A 78 18.08 3.18 6.76
N MET A 79 17.45 3.41 5.60
CA MET A 79 17.09 2.38 4.61
C MET A 79 18.13 2.20 3.50
N GLY A 80 19.29 2.86 3.64
CA GLY A 80 20.46 2.71 2.79
C GLY A 80 20.80 3.94 1.95
N PRO A 81 22.01 3.98 1.36
CA PRO A 81 22.55 5.18 0.71
C PRO A 81 21.72 5.71 -0.47
N ARG A 82 20.95 4.84 -1.13
CA ARG A 82 20.06 5.23 -2.24
C ARG A 82 18.94 6.20 -1.84
N TYR A 83 18.62 6.27 -0.55
CA TYR A 83 17.58 7.14 0.00
C TYR A 83 18.16 8.29 0.81
N ALA A 84 19.48 8.53 0.71
CA ALA A 84 20.09 9.68 1.35
C ALA A 84 19.41 10.98 0.88
N ASN A 85 19.18 11.88 1.83
CA ASN A 85 18.50 13.17 1.63
C ASN A 85 16.98 13.09 1.37
N GLU A 86 16.32 11.95 1.57
CA GLU A 86 14.86 11.99 1.73
C GLU A 86 14.53 12.85 2.96
N THR A 87 13.67 13.84 2.77
CA THR A 87 13.25 14.77 3.83
C THR A 87 11.84 14.46 4.30
N ILE A 88 11.45 15.00 5.46
CA ILE A 88 10.06 14.93 5.91
C ILE A 88 9.09 15.51 4.86
N VAL A 89 7.98 14.82 4.61
CA VAL A 89 6.99 15.21 3.61
C VAL A 89 5.88 16.01 4.28
N THR A 90 5.40 17.08 3.64
CA THR A 90 4.20 17.79 4.09
C THR A 90 2.93 17.12 3.58
N LEU A 91 1.84 17.25 4.33
CA LEU A 91 0.53 16.77 3.85
C LEU A 91 0.17 17.40 2.49
N ASP A 92 0.44 18.70 2.31
CA ASP A 92 0.19 19.39 1.04
C ASP A 92 1.00 18.80 -0.12
N ALA A 93 2.28 18.51 0.05
CA ALA A 93 3.11 17.91 -1.00
C ALA A 93 2.66 16.48 -1.35
N PHE A 94 2.22 15.73 -0.33
CA PHE A 94 1.63 14.40 -0.50
C PHE A 94 0.33 14.46 -1.30
N LEU A 95 -0.63 15.27 -0.87
CA LEU A 95 -1.91 15.40 -1.55
C LEU A 95 -1.72 15.96 -2.97
N ALA A 96 -0.83 16.93 -3.18
CA ALA A 96 -0.51 17.43 -4.53
C ALA A 96 0.00 16.32 -5.49
N SER A 97 0.65 15.29 -4.96
CA SER A 97 1.21 14.19 -5.74
C SER A 97 0.22 13.07 -6.05
N PHE A 98 -0.76 12.84 -5.17
CA PHE A 98 -1.62 11.65 -5.23
C PHE A 98 -3.12 11.96 -5.38
N ALA A 99 -3.56 13.19 -5.06
CA ALA A 99 -4.92 13.63 -5.33
C ALA A 99 -5.23 13.52 -6.83
N GLY A 100 -6.45 13.10 -7.16
CA GLY A 100 -6.89 12.88 -8.54
C GLY A 100 -6.42 11.56 -9.19
N LEU A 101 -5.47 10.82 -8.59
CA LEU A 101 -5.14 9.46 -9.04
C LEU A 101 -6.20 8.44 -8.62
N GLN A 102 -6.33 7.30 -9.31
CA GLN A 102 -7.22 6.23 -8.86
C GLN A 102 -6.62 5.44 -7.68
N VAL A 103 -6.53 6.09 -6.52
CA VAL A 103 -5.93 5.56 -5.29
C VAL A 103 -6.77 5.97 -4.07
N HIS A 104 -6.86 5.09 -3.07
CA HIS A 104 -7.45 5.40 -1.77
C HIS A 104 -6.40 5.99 -0.82
N LEU A 105 -6.73 7.05 -0.09
CA LEU A 105 -5.82 7.70 0.85
C LEU A 105 -6.36 7.56 2.28
N ALA A 106 -5.67 6.78 3.10
CA ALA A 106 -5.97 6.67 4.52
C ALA A 106 -5.03 7.59 5.31
N LEU A 107 -5.60 8.63 5.91
CA LEU A 107 -4.87 9.67 6.61
C LEU A 107 -5.05 9.49 8.13
N GLU A 108 -4.01 9.01 8.83
CA GLU A 108 -4.05 8.86 10.28
C GLU A 108 -3.73 10.19 10.98
N ILE A 109 -4.67 10.74 11.74
CA ILE A 109 -4.41 11.88 12.63
C ILE A 109 -3.81 11.36 13.94
N LYS A 110 -2.55 11.71 14.24
CA LYS A 110 -1.82 11.24 15.44
C LYS A 110 -2.01 12.11 16.68
N GLN A 111 -2.48 13.34 16.50
CA GLN A 111 -2.58 14.33 17.56
C GLN A 111 -3.87 15.16 17.43
N LYS A 112 -4.33 15.71 18.56
CA LYS A 112 -5.48 16.60 18.63
C LYS A 112 -5.12 17.98 18.08
N GLN A 113 -6.14 18.80 17.79
CA GLN A 113 -6.05 20.22 17.42
C GLN A 113 -5.47 20.50 16.02
N ILE A 114 -5.43 19.49 15.15
CA ILE A 114 -4.99 19.61 13.76
C ILE A 114 -6.11 19.31 12.76
N GLU A 115 -7.27 18.87 13.24
CA GLU A 115 -8.38 18.32 12.45
C GLU A 115 -8.85 19.33 11.39
N GLN A 116 -9.07 20.59 11.80
CA GLN A 116 -9.46 21.67 10.89
C GLN A 116 -8.43 21.89 9.77
N ALA A 117 -7.14 21.92 10.10
CA ALA A 117 -6.07 22.13 9.12
C ALA A 117 -5.95 20.96 8.13
N VAL A 118 -6.20 19.72 8.60
CA VAL A 118 -6.24 18.53 7.75
C VAL A 118 -7.43 18.60 6.78
N LEU A 119 -8.61 18.98 7.26
CA LEU A 119 -9.80 19.16 6.43
C LEU A 119 -9.61 20.26 5.38
N GLU A 120 -8.98 21.38 5.75
CA GLU A 120 -8.64 22.46 4.82
C GLU A 120 -7.67 21.99 3.74
N ALA A 121 -6.67 21.17 4.08
CA ALA A 121 -5.77 20.57 3.08
C ALA A 121 -6.53 19.62 2.13
N ILE A 122 -7.38 18.74 2.66
CA ILE A 122 -8.22 17.83 1.83
C ILE A 122 -9.11 18.63 0.87
N ALA A 123 -9.75 19.70 1.36
CA ALA A 123 -10.60 20.56 0.55
C ALA A 123 -9.80 21.30 -0.54
N ARG A 124 -8.63 21.85 -0.19
CA ARG A 124 -7.74 22.57 -1.11
C ARG A 124 -7.28 21.71 -2.29
N HIS A 125 -7.02 20.43 -2.04
CA HIS A 125 -6.60 19.46 -3.08
C HIS A 125 -7.77 18.74 -3.75
N GLY A 126 -9.03 19.02 -3.37
CA GLY A 126 -10.22 18.47 -4.01
C GLY A 126 -10.34 16.94 -3.93
N CYS A 127 -9.72 16.31 -2.92
CA CYS A 127 -9.55 14.84 -2.86
C CYS A 127 -10.46 14.16 -1.82
N ARG A 128 -11.49 14.84 -1.31
CA ARG A 128 -12.41 14.33 -0.27
C ARG A 128 -12.91 12.91 -0.53
N SER A 129 -13.31 12.60 -1.77
CA SER A 129 -13.85 11.28 -2.16
C SER A 129 -12.81 10.16 -2.16
N GLN A 130 -11.52 10.50 -2.21
CA GLN A 130 -10.41 9.55 -2.18
C GLN A 130 -9.95 9.27 -0.74
N VAL A 131 -10.29 10.15 0.20
CA VAL A 131 -9.76 10.17 1.56
C VAL A 131 -10.69 9.45 2.53
N ILE A 132 -10.07 8.67 3.42
CA ILE A 132 -10.63 8.27 4.70
C ILE A 132 -9.70 8.76 5.81
N VAL A 133 -10.25 9.51 6.78
CA VAL A 133 -9.47 9.92 7.95
C VAL A 133 -9.59 8.84 9.02
N THR A 134 -8.45 8.41 9.55
CA THR A 134 -8.38 7.43 10.63
C THR A 134 -7.66 7.98 11.86
N SER A 135 -7.91 7.42 13.04
CA SER A 135 -7.17 7.77 14.24
C SER A 135 -7.41 6.75 15.36
N PHE A 136 -6.42 6.57 16.23
CA PHE A 136 -6.59 5.97 17.56
C PHE A 136 -7.17 6.98 18.57
N VAL A 137 -7.07 8.28 18.28
CA VAL A 137 -7.56 9.37 19.12
C VAL A 137 -9.04 9.60 18.81
N TRP A 138 -9.92 9.05 19.66
CA TRP A 138 -11.36 9.14 19.46
C TRP A 138 -11.87 10.58 19.33
N GLU A 139 -11.34 11.50 20.14
CA GLU A 139 -11.75 12.89 20.14
C GLU A 139 -11.42 13.60 18.82
N SER A 140 -10.35 13.19 18.13
CA SER A 140 -10.05 13.69 16.79
C SER A 140 -11.11 13.25 15.78
N LEU A 141 -11.61 12.01 15.85
CA LEU A 141 -12.69 11.56 14.96
C LEU A 141 -14.03 12.25 15.26
N VAL A 142 -14.32 12.51 16.55
CA VAL A 142 -15.49 13.30 16.95
C VAL A 142 -15.40 14.72 16.37
N GLU A 143 -14.23 15.35 16.49
CA GLU A 143 -14.02 16.71 15.99
C GLU A 143 -14.08 16.77 14.47
N VAL A 144 -13.47 15.81 13.75
CA VAL A 144 -13.59 15.72 12.30
C VAL A 144 -15.05 15.53 11.88
N ARG A 145 -15.81 14.64 12.54
CA ARG A 145 -17.24 14.46 12.24
C ARG A 145 -18.06 15.74 12.49
N ARG A 146 -17.72 16.49 13.53
CA ARG A 146 -18.37 17.78 13.84
C ARG A 146 -18.11 18.84 12.76
N LEU A 147 -16.87 18.90 12.27
CA LEU A 147 -16.44 19.85 11.25
C LEU A 147 -16.88 19.46 9.84
N ASP A 148 -16.94 18.16 9.57
CA ASP A 148 -17.27 17.59 8.26
C ASP A 148 -18.17 16.34 8.39
N PRO A 149 -19.50 16.52 8.33
CA PRO A 149 -20.48 15.45 8.58
C PRO A 149 -20.43 14.25 7.63
N ASP A 150 -19.96 14.44 6.39
CA ASP A 150 -19.98 13.37 5.37
C ASP A 150 -18.57 12.89 4.96
N LEU A 151 -17.51 13.28 5.67
CA LEU A 151 -16.19 12.72 5.39
C LEU A 151 -16.13 11.26 5.83
N SER A 152 -15.56 10.40 5.00
CA SER A 152 -15.31 9.01 5.38
C SER A 152 -14.34 8.94 6.57
N LEU A 153 -14.76 8.24 7.62
CA LEU A 153 -13.97 8.03 8.83
C LEU A 153 -13.75 6.55 9.09
N GLY A 154 -12.60 6.22 9.69
CA GLY A 154 -12.30 4.90 10.22
C GLY A 154 -11.69 4.96 11.61
N PHE A 155 -12.15 4.11 12.53
CA PHE A 155 -11.59 4.07 13.89
C PHE A 155 -10.54 2.98 14.05
N LEU A 156 -9.33 3.35 14.46
CA LEU A 156 -8.26 2.42 14.81
C LEU A 156 -8.48 1.90 16.22
N THR A 157 -8.57 0.59 16.36
CA THR A 157 -8.87 -0.12 17.62
C THR A 157 -8.03 -1.39 17.73
N GLU A 158 -7.85 -1.90 18.95
CA GLU A 158 -7.18 -3.18 19.17
C GLU A 158 -8.05 -4.35 18.72
N GLN A 159 -9.36 -4.29 18.94
CA GLN A 159 -10.30 -5.38 18.65
C GLN A 159 -11.68 -4.86 18.23
N ILE A 160 -12.52 -5.76 17.70
CA ILE A 160 -13.94 -5.52 17.46
C ILE A 160 -14.72 -5.99 18.68
N ASP A 161 -15.50 -5.09 19.30
CA ASP A 161 -16.47 -5.44 20.32
C ASP A 161 -17.71 -4.54 20.24
N SER A 162 -18.79 -4.94 20.92
CA SER A 162 -20.08 -4.24 20.87
C SER A 162 -20.02 -2.80 21.39
N ALA A 163 -19.14 -2.51 22.35
CA ALA A 163 -18.97 -1.17 22.89
C ALA A 163 -18.30 -0.26 21.86
N VAL A 164 -17.29 -0.76 21.14
CA VAL A 164 -16.68 -0.04 20.02
C VAL A 164 -17.72 0.21 18.92
N LEU A 165 -18.46 -0.81 18.48
CA LEU A 165 -19.47 -0.64 17.43
C LEU A 165 -20.57 0.36 17.83
N ALA A 166 -21.03 0.34 19.09
CA ALA A 166 -21.99 1.32 19.58
C ALA A 166 -21.45 2.77 19.53
N ARG A 167 -20.17 2.96 19.85
CA ARG A 167 -19.51 4.28 19.73
C ARG A 167 -19.43 4.75 18.28
N LEU A 168 -19.09 3.86 17.34
CA LEU A 168 -19.03 4.19 15.91
C LEU A 168 -20.39 4.62 15.39
N ALA A 169 -21.44 3.89 15.73
CA ALA A 169 -22.81 4.23 15.34
C ALA A 169 -23.25 5.62 15.85
N ALA A 170 -22.84 6.00 17.07
CA ALA A 170 -23.21 7.28 17.68
C ALA A 170 -22.71 8.52 16.92
N ILE A 171 -21.65 8.38 16.12
CA ILE A 171 -21.08 9.46 15.28
C ILE A 171 -20.94 9.05 13.80
N ASP A 172 -21.73 8.06 13.38
CA ASP A 172 -21.85 7.56 12.00
C ASP A 172 -20.52 7.18 11.31
N ILE A 173 -19.58 6.59 12.06
CA ILE A 173 -18.36 6.02 11.49
C ILE A 173 -18.67 4.64 10.89
N ARG A 174 -18.29 4.40 9.63
CA ARG A 174 -18.61 3.17 8.89
C ARG A 174 -17.42 2.24 8.63
N GLN A 175 -16.20 2.62 9.02
CA GLN A 175 -15.05 1.73 8.98
C GLN A 175 -14.49 1.48 10.39
N ILE A 176 -14.24 0.21 10.71
CA ILE A 176 -13.50 -0.21 11.89
C ILE A 176 -12.16 -0.79 11.46
N CYS A 177 -11.09 -0.40 12.16
CA CYS A 177 -9.73 -0.82 11.86
C CYS A 177 -9.13 -1.57 13.07
N PRO A 178 -9.40 -2.88 13.22
CA PRO A 178 -8.86 -3.71 14.31
C PRO A 178 -7.46 -4.25 14.00
N ARG A 179 -6.75 -4.70 15.05
CA ARG A 179 -5.46 -5.38 14.88
C ARG A 179 -5.68 -6.72 14.16
N ALA A 180 -4.90 -6.99 13.13
CA ALA A 180 -5.05 -8.19 12.30
C ALA A 180 -5.02 -9.50 13.12
N ALA A 181 -4.18 -9.55 14.16
CA ALA A 181 -4.03 -10.73 15.00
C ALA A 181 -5.28 -11.11 15.81
N THR A 182 -6.20 -10.17 16.04
CA THR A 182 -7.42 -10.41 16.83
C THR A 182 -8.62 -10.81 15.97
N LEU A 183 -8.46 -10.87 14.64
CA LEU A 183 -9.56 -11.13 13.72
C LEU A 183 -9.89 -12.62 13.65
N THR A 184 -11.20 -12.90 13.56
CA THR A 184 -11.75 -14.18 13.12
C THR A 184 -12.75 -13.94 11.99
N PRO A 185 -13.04 -14.95 11.14
CA PRO A 185 -14.06 -14.82 10.09
C PRO A 185 -15.43 -14.41 10.62
N GLU A 186 -15.83 -14.93 11.77
CA GLU A 186 -17.13 -14.62 12.41
C GLU A 186 -17.20 -13.15 12.82
N LEU A 187 -16.16 -12.63 13.49
CA LEU A 187 -16.11 -11.22 13.90
C LEU A 187 -16.19 -10.27 12.71
N VAL A 188 -15.47 -10.58 11.62
CA VAL A 188 -15.51 -9.75 10.41
C VAL A 188 -16.87 -9.85 9.74
N MET A 189 -17.44 -11.05 9.62
CA MET A 189 -18.76 -11.26 9.05
C MET A 189 -19.84 -10.48 9.83
N ASP A 190 -19.85 -10.57 11.16
CA ASP A 190 -20.82 -9.91 12.03
C ASP A 190 -20.73 -8.38 11.92
N ALA A 191 -19.52 -7.83 11.88
CA ALA A 191 -19.31 -6.39 11.66
C ALA A 191 -19.82 -5.95 10.28
N ARG A 192 -19.55 -6.75 9.24
CA ARG A 192 -20.03 -6.46 7.87
C ARG A 192 -21.55 -6.53 7.76
N GLN A 193 -22.20 -7.48 8.42
CA GLN A 193 -23.67 -7.58 8.45
C GLN A 193 -24.32 -6.36 9.11
N GLN A 194 -23.61 -5.71 10.03
CA GLN A 194 -24.02 -4.44 10.64
C GLN A 194 -23.69 -3.20 9.78
N GLY A 195 -23.15 -3.39 8.58
CA GLY A 195 -22.85 -2.33 7.63
C GLY A 195 -21.49 -1.64 7.84
N TYR A 196 -20.58 -2.27 8.60
CA TYR A 196 -19.21 -1.77 8.74
C TYR A 196 -18.28 -2.35 7.67
N SER A 197 -17.38 -1.51 7.17
CA SER A 197 -16.17 -1.98 6.48
C SER A 197 -15.09 -2.32 7.50
N VAL A 198 -14.35 -3.41 7.31
CA VAL A 198 -13.28 -3.84 8.21
C VAL A 198 -11.92 -3.71 7.52
N ARG A 199 -11.01 -2.89 8.08
CA ARG A 199 -9.64 -2.70 7.58
C ARG A 199 -8.60 -3.15 8.61
N ALA A 200 -7.89 -4.24 8.36
CA ALA A 200 -6.90 -4.74 9.33
C ALA A 200 -5.63 -3.87 9.37
N TRP A 201 -5.08 -3.64 10.56
CA TRP A 201 -3.74 -3.05 10.73
C TRP A 201 -2.82 -3.99 11.52
N GLY A 202 -1.52 -3.69 11.52
CA GLY A 202 -0.53 -4.52 12.24
C GLY A 202 -0.26 -5.86 11.56
N VAL A 203 -0.37 -5.92 10.23
CA VAL A 203 0.00 -7.09 9.43
C VAL A 203 1.51 -7.12 9.28
N THR A 204 2.17 -7.88 10.14
CA THR A 204 3.64 -7.91 10.26
C THR A 204 4.33 -8.83 9.27
N ASP A 205 3.63 -9.83 8.76
CA ASP A 205 4.20 -10.90 7.94
C ASP A 205 3.17 -11.50 6.97
N PRO A 206 3.61 -12.25 5.94
CA PRO A 206 2.73 -12.86 4.95
C PRO A 206 1.72 -13.87 5.50
N ASP A 207 2.01 -14.57 6.60
CA ASP A 207 1.09 -15.57 7.16
C ASP A 207 -0.09 -14.86 7.84
N LEU A 208 0.18 -13.80 8.61
CA LEU A 208 -0.85 -12.96 9.19
C LEU A 208 -1.66 -12.22 8.11
N MET A 209 -1.02 -11.81 7.01
CA MET A 209 -1.70 -11.24 5.85
C MET A 209 -2.72 -12.23 5.26
N VAL A 210 -2.31 -13.48 5.04
CA VAL A 210 -3.20 -14.55 4.52
C VAL A 210 -4.35 -14.83 5.49
N ARG A 211 -4.07 -14.92 6.80
CA ARG A 211 -5.13 -15.09 7.81
C ARG A 211 -6.14 -13.93 7.80
N ALA A 212 -5.68 -12.69 7.69
CA ALA A 212 -6.56 -11.53 7.61
C ALA A 212 -7.41 -11.57 6.32
N LEU A 213 -6.84 -11.98 5.19
CA LEU A 213 -7.58 -12.22 3.94
C LEU A 213 -8.67 -13.28 4.11
N ASP A 214 -8.36 -14.38 4.79
CA ASP A 214 -9.30 -15.48 5.04
C ASP A 214 -10.44 -15.09 5.99
N CYS A 215 -10.20 -14.11 6.87
CA CYS A 215 -11.26 -13.50 7.68
C CYS A 215 -12.22 -12.64 6.84
N GLY A 216 -11.89 -12.29 5.59
CA GLY A 216 -12.80 -11.55 4.71
C GLY A 216 -12.82 -10.03 4.92
N VAL A 217 -11.71 -9.44 5.37
CA VAL A 217 -11.57 -7.99 5.53
C VAL A 217 -11.74 -7.24 4.19
N ASP A 218 -12.12 -5.95 4.23
CA ASP A 218 -12.25 -5.12 3.03
C ASP A 218 -10.94 -4.47 2.60
N GLY A 219 -9.98 -4.39 3.51
CA GLY A 219 -8.63 -3.93 3.23
C GLY A 219 -7.69 -4.19 4.39
N MET A 220 -6.42 -3.88 4.18
CA MET A 220 -5.42 -3.91 5.22
C MET A 220 -4.26 -2.97 4.90
N THR A 221 -3.55 -2.53 5.94
CA THR A 221 -2.29 -1.81 5.83
C THR A 221 -1.14 -2.79 5.91
N VAL A 222 -0.29 -2.86 4.89
CA VAL A 222 0.88 -3.75 4.82
C VAL A 222 2.15 -2.98 4.47
N ASN A 223 3.27 -3.37 5.05
CA ASN A 223 4.59 -2.79 4.71
C ASN A 223 5.10 -3.28 3.34
N PHE A 224 4.52 -4.37 2.84
CA PHE A 224 4.92 -5.13 1.64
C PHE A 224 3.77 -5.25 0.63
N PRO A 225 3.32 -4.15 0.01
CA PRO A 225 2.15 -4.16 -0.87
C PRO A 225 2.27 -5.13 -2.06
N ASP A 226 3.49 -5.47 -2.49
CA ASP A 226 3.77 -6.45 -3.54
C ASP A 226 3.27 -7.85 -3.21
N LYS A 227 3.47 -8.31 -1.97
CA LYS A 227 3.08 -9.66 -1.56
C LYS A 227 1.55 -9.77 -1.47
N LEU A 228 0.87 -8.70 -1.04
CA LEU A 228 -0.60 -8.66 -1.03
C LEU A 228 -1.16 -8.60 -2.45
N ALA A 229 -0.58 -7.77 -3.33
CA ALA A 229 -0.98 -7.70 -4.72
C ALA A 229 -0.86 -9.07 -5.42
N ALA A 230 0.25 -9.76 -5.20
CA ALA A 230 0.47 -11.11 -5.71
C ALA A 230 -0.55 -12.12 -5.18
N CYS A 231 -0.84 -12.12 -3.87
CA CYS A 231 -1.80 -13.02 -3.27
C CYS A 231 -3.22 -12.79 -3.82
N LEU A 232 -3.63 -11.53 -3.97
CA LEU A 232 -4.92 -11.17 -4.54
C LEU A 232 -5.06 -11.63 -6.00
N LEU A 233 -3.98 -11.53 -6.79
CA LEU A 233 -3.95 -12.03 -8.15
C LEU A 233 -4.18 -13.54 -8.18
N VAL A 234 -3.45 -14.33 -7.38
CA VAL A 234 -3.66 -15.79 -7.29
C VAL A 234 -5.09 -16.15 -6.90
N ARG A 235 -5.64 -15.48 -5.88
CA ARG A 235 -7.01 -15.75 -5.42
C ARG A 235 -8.06 -15.40 -6.46
N ALA A 236 -7.86 -14.33 -7.23
CA ALA A 236 -8.75 -13.96 -8.31
C ALA A 236 -8.80 -15.04 -9.40
N VAL A 237 -7.65 -15.66 -9.70
CA VAL A 237 -7.58 -16.82 -10.61
C VAL A 237 -8.32 -18.01 -10.04
N ASN A 238 -8.04 -18.41 -8.81
CA ASN A 238 -8.62 -19.61 -8.22
C ASN A 238 -10.14 -19.50 -7.98
N ARG A 239 -10.68 -18.29 -7.78
CA ARG A 239 -12.14 -18.09 -7.71
C ARG A 239 -12.83 -18.23 -9.08
N ALA A 240 -12.09 -18.08 -10.17
CA ALA A 240 -12.64 -18.33 -11.50
C ALA A 240 -12.80 -19.83 -11.80
N ASP A 241 -12.22 -20.71 -10.98
CA ASP A 241 -12.13 -22.17 -11.16
C ASP A 241 -13.46 -22.95 -10.98
N ASP A 242 -14.56 -22.26 -10.58
CA ASP A 242 -15.94 -22.78 -10.78
C ASP A 242 -16.40 -22.69 -12.26
N ARG A 243 -15.56 -22.16 -13.15
CA ARG A 243 -15.64 -22.30 -14.61
C ARG A 243 -14.28 -22.79 -15.12
N PRO A 244 -14.23 -23.75 -16.07
CA PRO A 244 -12.95 -24.16 -16.63
C PRO A 244 -12.47 -23.05 -17.57
N LYS A 245 -11.35 -22.40 -17.21
CA LYS A 245 -10.25 -21.97 -18.09
C LYS A 245 -9.29 -21.06 -17.32
N THR A 246 -8.01 -21.23 -17.61
CA THR A 246 -6.91 -20.34 -17.27
C THR A 246 -7.29 -18.85 -17.36
N PRO A 247 -6.77 -17.99 -16.48
CA PRO A 247 -7.15 -16.59 -16.42
C PRO A 247 -6.90 -15.90 -17.78
N ASP A 248 -7.91 -15.21 -18.31
CA ASP A 248 -7.85 -14.57 -19.63
C ASP A 248 -6.69 -13.55 -19.73
N LEU A 249 -6.33 -12.91 -18.61
CA LEU A 249 -5.22 -11.98 -18.51
C LEU A 249 -4.77 -11.82 -17.06
N LEU A 250 -3.53 -12.18 -16.75
CA LEU A 250 -2.86 -11.83 -15.51
C LEU A 250 -2.10 -10.52 -15.70
N ALA A 251 -2.18 -9.60 -14.73
CA ALA A 251 -1.45 -8.34 -14.78
C ALA A 251 -0.74 -8.08 -13.44
N PHE A 252 0.53 -7.71 -13.50
CA PHE A 252 1.33 -7.35 -12.34
C PHE A 252 2.46 -6.39 -12.73
N ARG A 253 3.13 -5.81 -11.74
CA ARG A 253 4.36 -5.03 -11.95
C ARG A 253 5.54 -5.81 -11.38
N ALA A 254 6.67 -5.77 -12.08
CA ALA A 254 7.88 -6.44 -11.63
C ALA A 254 9.12 -5.61 -11.97
N ARG A 255 10.18 -5.80 -11.18
CA ARG A 255 11.45 -5.12 -11.41
C ARG A 255 12.27 -5.88 -12.44
N ILE A 256 12.82 -5.16 -13.42
CA ILE A 256 13.70 -5.73 -14.43
C ILE A 256 15.02 -6.10 -13.76
N LYS A 257 15.37 -7.39 -13.80
CA LYS A 257 16.62 -7.93 -13.27
C LYS A 257 17.59 -8.23 -14.41
N PRO A 258 18.88 -7.91 -14.25
CA PRO A 258 19.89 -8.30 -15.23
C PRO A 258 20.18 -9.79 -15.10
N VAL A 259 20.53 -10.43 -16.21
CA VAL A 259 21.16 -11.76 -16.20
C VAL A 259 22.67 -11.55 -15.98
N PRO A 260 23.27 -12.08 -14.90
CA PRO A 260 24.71 -11.90 -14.66
C PRO A 260 25.56 -12.38 -15.84
N GLY A 261 26.48 -11.54 -16.32
CA GLY A 261 27.41 -11.87 -17.40
C GLY A 261 26.81 -11.91 -18.81
N LEU A 262 25.53 -11.60 -18.98
CA LEU A 262 24.86 -11.56 -20.28
C LEU A 262 24.11 -10.23 -20.44
N ASP A 263 23.96 -9.74 -21.67
CA ASP A 263 23.04 -8.64 -21.99
C ASP A 263 21.57 -9.12 -22.07
N GLY A 264 21.19 -9.94 -21.08
CA GLY A 264 19.84 -10.46 -20.89
C GLY A 264 19.17 -9.76 -19.70
N ALA A 265 17.84 -9.71 -19.74
CA ALA A 265 17.05 -9.30 -18.60
C ALA A 265 15.88 -10.24 -18.40
N TYR A 266 15.31 -10.24 -17.19
CA TYR A 266 14.12 -10.98 -16.85
C TYR A 266 13.33 -10.24 -15.77
N VAL A 267 12.12 -10.69 -15.52
CA VAL A 267 11.34 -10.30 -14.34
C VAL A 267 10.91 -11.55 -13.60
N ASP A 268 10.80 -11.46 -12.28
CA ASP A 268 10.20 -12.52 -11.48
C ASP A 268 8.69 -12.53 -11.65
N ILE A 269 8.13 -13.73 -11.65
CA ILE A 269 6.70 -13.92 -11.53
C ILE A 269 6.34 -13.85 -10.05
N PRO A 270 5.49 -12.89 -9.62
CA PRO A 270 5.26 -12.63 -8.20
C PRO A 270 4.31 -13.64 -7.56
N PHE A 271 3.79 -14.62 -8.32
CA PHE A 271 2.84 -15.61 -7.86
C PHE A 271 3.30 -17.04 -8.14
N ASP A 272 2.67 -18.00 -7.47
CA ASP A 272 2.92 -19.42 -7.69
C ASP A 272 2.37 -19.86 -9.06
N VAL A 273 3.28 -20.01 -10.03
CA VAL A 273 2.98 -20.46 -11.40
C VAL A 273 2.39 -21.86 -11.42
N GLN A 274 2.82 -22.75 -10.52
CA GLN A 274 2.29 -24.10 -10.45
C GLN A 274 0.85 -24.09 -9.95
N ALA A 275 0.53 -23.23 -8.97
CA ALA A 275 -0.84 -23.07 -8.47
C ALA A 275 -1.76 -22.43 -9.52
N VAL A 276 -1.26 -21.44 -10.28
CA VAL A 276 -2.06 -20.66 -11.26
C VAL A 276 -2.28 -21.42 -12.57
N PHE A 277 -1.27 -22.15 -13.07
CA PHE A 277 -1.31 -22.79 -14.40
C PHE A 277 -1.27 -24.32 -14.35
N GLY A 278 -1.18 -24.93 -13.16
CA GLY A 278 -1.05 -26.37 -13.00
C GLY A 278 0.28 -26.96 -13.48
N ARG A 279 1.25 -26.13 -13.90
CA ARG A 279 2.57 -26.55 -14.40
C ARG A 279 3.64 -25.47 -14.24
N GLY A 280 4.87 -25.85 -13.93
CA GLY A 280 5.99 -24.90 -13.73
C GLY A 280 6.62 -24.33 -15.00
N ARG A 281 6.21 -24.77 -16.19
CA ARG A 281 6.69 -24.25 -17.47
C ARG A 281 5.50 -23.94 -18.38
N VAL A 282 5.29 -22.66 -18.66
CA VAL A 282 4.06 -22.17 -19.30
C VAL A 282 4.43 -21.30 -20.49
N LEU A 283 3.95 -21.66 -21.68
CA LEU A 283 4.01 -20.77 -22.84
C LEU A 283 3.00 -19.65 -22.63
N VAL A 284 3.41 -18.41 -22.89
CA VAL A 284 2.56 -17.24 -22.64
C VAL A 284 2.61 -16.25 -23.80
N HIS A 285 1.46 -15.62 -24.06
CA HIS A 285 1.40 -14.30 -24.66
C HIS A 285 1.60 -13.29 -23.52
N ALA A 286 2.71 -12.57 -23.55
CA ALA A 286 3.02 -11.55 -22.56
C ALA A 286 2.95 -10.14 -23.18
N THR A 287 2.75 -9.13 -22.35
CA THR A 287 3.15 -7.77 -22.71
C THR A 287 4.06 -7.19 -21.64
N PHE A 288 4.96 -6.30 -22.07
CA PHE A 288 5.79 -5.47 -21.21
C PHE A 288 5.48 -4.01 -21.53
N ASP A 289 4.81 -3.30 -20.62
CA ASP A 289 4.21 -1.98 -20.87
C ASP A 289 3.45 -1.90 -22.20
N GLY A 290 2.66 -2.95 -22.50
CA GLY A 290 1.87 -3.06 -23.73
C GLY A 290 2.65 -3.52 -24.97
N VAL A 291 3.98 -3.67 -24.90
CA VAL A 291 4.77 -4.27 -26.00
C VAL A 291 4.63 -5.80 -25.95
N PRO A 292 4.09 -6.45 -27.00
CA PRO A 292 3.82 -7.88 -26.99
C PRO A 292 5.10 -8.72 -27.05
N TYR A 293 5.05 -9.88 -26.40
CA TYR A 293 6.13 -10.86 -26.33
C TYR A 293 5.58 -12.27 -26.17
N ASP A 294 5.86 -13.13 -27.15
CA ASP A 294 5.60 -14.55 -27.02
C ASP A 294 6.80 -15.21 -26.37
N GLY A 295 6.57 -15.72 -25.17
CA GLY A 295 7.63 -16.19 -24.31
C GLY A 295 7.24 -17.42 -23.55
N GLN A 296 8.03 -17.67 -22.52
CA GLN A 296 7.80 -18.77 -21.61
C GLN A 296 8.14 -18.35 -20.19
N VAL A 297 7.23 -18.67 -19.28
CA VAL A 297 7.48 -18.64 -17.85
C VAL A 297 8.22 -19.93 -17.49
N VAL A 298 9.38 -19.79 -16.86
CA VAL A 298 10.29 -20.88 -16.52
C VAL A 298 10.94 -20.65 -15.16
N ARG A 299 11.39 -21.72 -14.51
CA ARG A 299 12.31 -21.64 -13.36
C ARG A 299 13.70 -22.03 -13.83
N MET A 300 14.64 -21.09 -13.89
CA MET A 300 16.00 -21.31 -14.42
C MET A 300 17.06 -20.91 -13.40
N SER A 301 17.40 -21.82 -12.48
CA SER A 301 18.41 -21.57 -11.42
C SER A 301 18.12 -20.34 -10.55
N THR A 302 16.89 -19.82 -10.59
CA THR A 302 16.36 -18.71 -9.80
C THR A 302 15.49 -19.24 -8.66
N PRO A 303 15.38 -18.50 -7.54
CA PRO A 303 14.50 -18.90 -6.43
C PRO A 303 13.05 -19.12 -6.86
N GLY A 304 12.53 -18.25 -7.74
CA GLY A 304 11.17 -18.31 -8.28
C GLY A 304 11.12 -18.47 -9.80
N HIS A 305 9.90 -18.49 -10.36
CA HIS A 305 9.68 -18.47 -11.81
C HIS A 305 9.96 -17.08 -12.37
N ILE A 306 10.43 -17.03 -13.62
CA ILE A 306 10.78 -15.81 -14.32
C ILE A 306 10.21 -15.83 -15.74
N ILE A 307 10.11 -14.67 -16.35
CA ILE A 307 9.96 -14.51 -17.79
C ILE A 307 11.07 -13.61 -18.33
N GLY A 308 11.73 -14.06 -19.40
CA GLY A 308 12.79 -13.29 -20.06
C GLY A 308 12.24 -12.02 -20.70
N LEU A 309 12.98 -10.92 -20.56
CA LEU A 309 12.69 -9.62 -21.15
C LEU A 309 13.79 -9.27 -22.16
N ARG A 310 13.43 -9.30 -23.45
CA ARG A 310 14.40 -9.11 -24.53
C ARG A 310 14.92 -7.66 -24.62
N LYS A 311 16.13 -7.51 -25.13
CA LYS A 311 16.80 -6.21 -25.35
C LYS A 311 16.00 -5.28 -26.27
N ASP A 312 15.43 -5.79 -27.35
CA ASP A 312 14.63 -5.00 -28.29
C ASP A 312 13.33 -4.47 -27.64
N ILE A 313 12.71 -5.27 -26.77
CA ILE A 313 11.54 -4.83 -26.00
C ILE A 313 11.96 -3.75 -25.00
N ARG A 314 13.03 -3.97 -24.23
CA ARG A 314 13.60 -2.97 -23.30
C ARG A 314 13.86 -1.62 -23.99
N ALA A 315 14.45 -1.65 -25.18
CA ALA A 315 14.71 -0.44 -25.97
C ALA A 315 13.40 0.26 -26.40
N ARG A 316 12.37 -0.50 -26.80
CA ARG A 316 11.06 0.05 -27.20
C ARG A 316 10.29 0.70 -26.05
N ILE A 317 10.37 0.13 -24.84
CA ILE A 317 9.71 0.68 -23.66
C ILE A 317 10.56 1.72 -22.92
N GLY A 318 11.81 1.94 -23.36
CA GLY A 318 12.74 2.88 -22.74
C GLY A 318 13.17 2.50 -21.33
N LYS A 319 13.30 1.20 -21.03
CA LYS A 319 13.63 0.70 -19.68
C LYS A 319 14.87 -0.19 -19.65
N GLN A 320 15.56 -0.18 -18.52
CA GLN A 320 16.80 -0.92 -18.26
C GLN A 320 16.69 -1.78 -16.99
N PRO A 321 17.64 -2.69 -16.74
CA PRO A 321 17.69 -3.41 -15.47
C PRO A 321 17.74 -2.45 -14.29
N GLY A 322 16.86 -2.67 -13.32
CA GLY A 322 16.63 -1.76 -12.21
C GLY A 322 15.26 -1.07 -12.28
N ASP A 323 14.71 -0.85 -13.47
CA ASP A 323 13.41 -0.21 -13.66
C ASP A 323 12.24 -1.16 -13.40
N TRP A 324 11.06 -0.61 -13.16
CA TRP A 324 9.79 -1.35 -13.07
C TRP A 324 9.11 -1.47 -14.42
N VAL A 325 8.54 -2.63 -14.73
CA VAL A 325 7.76 -2.87 -15.95
C VAL A 325 6.39 -3.44 -15.58
N GLY A 326 5.34 -2.96 -16.25
CA GLY A 326 4.03 -3.58 -16.22
C GLY A 326 4.02 -4.82 -17.09
N VAL A 327 3.61 -5.95 -16.54
CA VAL A 327 3.61 -7.24 -17.22
C VAL A 327 2.19 -7.74 -17.30
N THR A 328 1.76 -8.14 -18.48
CA THR A 328 0.57 -8.99 -18.63
C THR A 328 0.94 -10.37 -19.12
N LEU A 329 0.23 -11.41 -18.70
CA LEU A 329 0.42 -12.79 -19.13
C LEU A 329 -0.92 -13.47 -19.41
N THR A 330 -1.00 -14.13 -20.56
CA THR A 330 -2.07 -15.08 -20.88
C THR A 330 -1.41 -16.37 -21.35
N GLU A 331 -1.92 -17.53 -20.90
CA GLU A 331 -1.44 -18.82 -21.42
C GLU A 331 -1.67 -18.89 -22.93
N ARG A 332 -0.68 -19.39 -23.66
CA ARG A 332 -0.84 -19.68 -25.09
C ARG A 332 -0.72 -21.17 -25.36
N ASP A 333 -1.47 -21.60 -26.37
CA ASP A 333 -1.33 -22.94 -26.93
C ASP A 333 0.04 -23.12 -27.60
N ARG A 334 0.43 -24.38 -27.80
CA ARG A 334 1.70 -24.75 -28.43
C ARG A 334 1.77 -24.32 -29.89
#